data_AF-A0A7C4SE18-F1
#
_entry.id   AF-A0A7C4SE18-F1
#
_cell.length_a   1.000
_cell.length_b   1.000
_cell.length_c   1.000
_cell.angle_alpha   90.00
_cell.angle_beta   90.00
_cell.angle_gamma   90.00
#
_symmetry.space_group_name_H-M   'P 1'
#
loop_
_entity.id
_entity.type
_entity.pdbx_description
1 polymer ?
#
loop_
_entity_poly.entity_id
_entity_poly.type
_entity_poly.pdbx_seq_one_letter_code
_entity_poly.pdbx_strand_id
1 'polypeptide(L)'
;MSRFYRGGMQIIGLTGLAVGIAMLLSGIQGGITFHRISDGLFWIGLVYFLIAAFPAVAEMGGNMAAPWQALREQRSLSEVLHDQRARYAPWMAVTWRFGLAALLCLAIGLGLGLM
;
A
#
# COMPACT_ATOMS: atom_id res chain seq x y z
N MET A 1 19.90 -12.47 -5.08
CA MET A 1 19.95 -11.08 -5.59
C MET A 1 18.77 -10.70 -6.52
N SER A 2 18.13 -11.61 -7.28
CA SER A 2 17.06 -11.24 -8.23
C SER A 2 15.72 -10.77 -7.62
N ARG A 3 15.36 -11.23 -6.41
CA ARG A 3 14.07 -10.85 -5.77
C ARG A 3 14.06 -9.41 -5.23
N PHE A 4 15.20 -8.90 -4.75
CA PHE A 4 15.34 -7.52 -4.29
C PHE A 4 15.23 -6.52 -5.45
N TYR A 5 15.89 -6.81 -6.58
CA TYR A 5 15.78 -6.03 -7.81
C TYR A 5 14.35 -5.99 -8.36
N ARG A 6 13.63 -7.13 -8.32
CA ARG A 6 12.23 -7.19 -8.74
C ARG A 6 11.31 -6.35 -7.85
N GLY A 7 11.55 -6.34 -6.54
CA GLY A 7 10.81 -5.50 -5.59
C GLY A 7 11.06 -4.00 -5.80
N GLY A 8 12.33 -3.61 -5.98
CA GLY A 8 12.69 -2.21 -6.26
C GLY A 8 12.11 -1.68 -7.57
N MET A 9 12.20 -2.48 -8.65
CA MET A 9 11.60 -2.14 -9.95
C MET A 9 10.08 -1.94 -9.87
N GLN A 10 9.38 -2.70 -9.03
CA GLN A 10 7.94 -2.53 -8.82
C GLN A 10 7.60 -1.23 -8.10
N ILE A 11 8.40 -0.83 -7.10
CA ILE A 11 8.20 0.44 -6.38
C ILE A 11 8.46 1.62 -7.32
N ILE A 12 9.52 1.57 -8.11
CA ILE A 12 9.83 2.58 -9.13
C ILE A 12 8.71 2.64 -10.17
N GLY A 13 8.22 1.50 -10.65
CA GLY A 13 7.11 1.42 -11.59
C GLY A 13 5.81 2.02 -11.05
N LEU A 14 5.44 1.70 -9.79
CA LEU A 14 4.26 2.26 -9.13
C LEU A 14 4.39 3.78 -8.93
N THR A 15 5.56 4.25 -8.51
CA THR A 15 5.82 5.67 -8.30
C THR A 15 5.81 6.44 -9.63
N GLY A 16 6.43 5.89 -10.67
CA GLY A 16 6.41 6.48 -12.01
C GLY A 16 5.00 6.53 -12.61
N LEU A 17 4.19 5.48 -12.39
CA LEU A 17 2.79 5.44 -12.80
C LEU A 17 1.96 6.50 -12.05
N ALA A 18 2.19 6.68 -10.75
CA ALA A 18 1.53 7.72 -9.97
C ALA A 18 1.85 9.12 -10.50
N VAL A 19 3.11 9.40 -10.79
CA VAL A 19 3.55 10.67 -11.38
C VAL A 19 2.90 10.88 -12.76
N GLY A 20 2.92 9.86 -13.62
CA GLY A 20 2.31 9.93 -14.95
C GLY A 20 0.81 10.22 -14.90
N ILE A 21 0.07 9.57 -13.99
CA ILE A 21 -1.36 9.83 -13.80
C ILE A 21 -1.59 11.25 -13.26
N ALA A 22 -0.82 11.70 -12.28
CA ALA A 22 -0.94 13.05 -11.74
C ALA A 22 -0.69 14.12 -12.81
N MET A 23 0.32 13.94 -13.66
CA MET A 23 0.60 14.84 -14.79
C MET A 23 -0.53 14.82 -15.84
N LEU A 24 -1.05 13.63 -16.18
CA LEU A 24 -2.14 13.49 -17.15
C LEU A 24 -3.42 14.17 -16.65
N LEU A 25 -3.80 13.95 -15.38
CA LEU A 25 -4.96 14.58 -14.76
C LEU A 25 -4.81 16.10 -14.69
N SER A 26 -3.62 16.59 -14.33
CA SER A 26 -3.33 18.04 -14.35
C SER A 26 -3.47 18.63 -15.76
N GLY A 27 -2.95 17.94 -16.77
CA GLY A 27 -3.07 18.36 -18.17
C GLY A 27 -4.52 18.44 -18.65
N ILE A 28 -5.34 17.43 -18.29
CA ILE A 28 -6.78 17.41 -18.62
C ILE A 28 -7.54 18.58 -17.97
N GLN A 29 -7.14 19.01 -16.77
CA GLN A 29 -7.75 20.14 -16.06
C GLN A 29 -7.34 21.52 -16.59
N GLY A 30 -6.62 21.60 -17.72
CA GLY A 30 -6.31 22.85 -18.40
C GLY A 30 -5.00 23.51 -17.99
N GLY A 31 -4.06 22.77 -17.39
CA GLY A 31 -2.71 23.28 -17.13
C GLY A 31 -1.86 22.35 -16.26
N ILE A 32 -0.61 22.13 -16.65
CA ILE A 32 0.39 21.40 -15.88
C ILE A 32 1.03 22.37 -14.90
N THR A 33 0.56 22.39 -13.65
CA THR A 33 1.13 23.20 -12.58
C THR A 33 1.63 22.30 -11.46
N PHE A 34 2.69 22.74 -10.76
CA PHE A 34 3.26 21.98 -9.64
C PHE A 34 2.22 21.70 -8.54
N HIS A 35 1.35 22.66 -8.25
CA HIS A 35 0.29 22.50 -7.26
C HIS A 35 -0.72 21.39 -7.62
N ARG A 36 -1.15 21.31 -8.89
CA ARG A 36 -2.10 20.27 -9.34
C ARG A 36 -1.46 18.89 -9.42
N ILE A 37 -0.20 18.81 -9.81
CA ILE A 37 0.56 17.55 -9.78
C ILE A 37 0.73 17.08 -8.33
N SER A 38 1.03 17.99 -7.41
CA SER A 38 1.11 17.71 -5.97
C SER A 38 -0.20 17.14 -5.43
N ASP A 39 -1.34 17.77 -5.73
CA ASP A 39 -2.66 17.27 -5.32
C ASP A 39 -2.95 15.88 -5.91
N GLY A 40 -2.63 15.68 -7.19
CA GLY A 40 -2.77 14.37 -7.84
C GLY A 40 -1.93 13.29 -7.15
N LEU A 41 -0.67 13.58 -6.83
CA LEU A 41 0.22 12.68 -6.12
C LEU A 41 -0.24 12.40 -4.68
N PHE A 42 -0.82 13.39 -4.01
CA PHE A 42 -1.40 13.22 -2.69
C PHE A 42 -2.55 12.19 -2.72
N TRP A 43 -3.51 12.36 -3.65
CA TRP A 43 -4.63 11.44 -3.79
C TRP A 43 -4.20 10.03 -4.19
N ILE A 44 -3.24 9.90 -5.11
CA ILE A 44 -2.72 8.58 -5.51
C ILE A 44 -1.95 7.93 -4.35
N GLY A 45 -1.16 8.72 -3.61
CA GLY A 45 -0.49 8.26 -2.40
C GLY A 45 -1.47 7.76 -1.34
N LEU A 46 -2.58 8.47 -1.14
CA LEU A 46 -3.66 8.04 -0.24
C LEU A 46 -4.26 6.70 -0.68
N VAL A 47 -4.55 6.52 -1.98
CA VAL A 47 -5.07 5.25 -2.51
C VAL A 47 -4.08 4.11 -2.29
N TYR A 48 -2.79 4.33 -2.55
CA TYR A 48 -1.76 3.33 -2.28
C TYR A 48 -1.65 3.00 -0.79
N PHE A 49 -1.83 3.99 0.08
CA PHE A 49 -1.86 3.78 1.52
C PHE A 49 -3.07 2.92 1.94
N LEU A 50 -4.24 3.13 1.36
CA LEU A 50 -5.42 2.30 1.61
C LEU A 50 -5.22 0.86 1.15
N ILE A 51 -4.60 0.65 -0.02
CA ILE A 51 -4.23 -0.68 -0.51
C ILE A 51 -3.25 -1.36 0.45
N ALA A 52 -2.27 -0.61 0.96
CA ALA A 52 -1.31 -1.11 1.93
C ALA A 52 -1.94 -1.40 3.30
N ALA A 53 -2.97 -0.68 3.70
CA ALA A 53 -3.65 -0.89 4.98
C ALA A 53 -4.54 -2.15 4.99
N PHE A 54 -5.01 -2.61 3.83
CA PHE A 54 -5.97 -3.72 3.73
C PHE A 54 -5.47 -5.02 4.39
N PRO A 55 -4.22 -5.48 4.17
CA PRO A 55 -3.72 -6.67 4.83
C PRO A 55 -3.51 -6.50 6.33
N ALA A 56 -3.11 -5.31 6.79
CA ALA A 56 -2.95 -5.02 8.22
C ALA A 56 -4.30 -5.08 8.96
N VAL A 57 -5.35 -4.54 8.34
CA VAL A 57 -6.72 -4.64 8.87
C VAL A 57 -7.22 -6.08 8.85
N ALA A 58 -6.92 -6.83 7.79
CA ALA A 58 -7.30 -8.24 7.68
C ALA A 58 -6.60 -9.12 8.73
N GLU A 59 -5.31 -8.89 9.03
CA GLU A 59 -4.60 -9.57 10.11
C GLU A 59 -5.20 -9.24 11.49
N MET A 60 -5.53 -7.97 11.74
CA MET A 60 -6.20 -7.56 12.99
C MET A 60 -7.56 -8.24 13.15
N GLY A 61 -8.37 -8.26 12.09
CA GLY A 61 -9.67 -8.95 12.08
C GLY A 61 -9.54 -10.46 12.28
N GLY A 62 -8.55 -11.08 11.63
CA GLY A 62 -8.23 -12.50 11.79
C GLY A 62 -7.81 -12.86 13.22
N ASN A 63 -6.96 -12.05 13.83
CA ASN A 63 -6.53 -12.23 15.22
C ASN A 63 -7.67 -12.03 16.23
N MET A 64 -8.60 -11.11 15.96
CA MET A 64 -9.79 -10.92 16.79
C MET A 64 -10.80 -12.07 16.65
N ALA A 65 -10.87 -12.71 15.48
CA ALA A 65 -11.75 -13.86 15.24
C ALA A 65 -11.14 -15.21 15.68
N ALA A 66 -9.81 -15.29 15.83
CA ALA A 66 -9.10 -16.51 16.17
C ALA A 66 -9.54 -17.19 17.49
N PRO A 67 -9.83 -16.45 18.60
CA PRO A 67 -10.34 -17.06 19.83
C PRO A 67 -11.69 -17.75 19.65
N TRP A 68 -12.58 -17.13 18.87
CA TRP A 68 -13.89 -17.70 18.56
C TRP A 68 -13.78 -18.94 17.66
N GLN A 69 -12.89 -18.91 16.66
CA GLN A 69 -12.59 -20.08 15.81
C GLN A 69 -11.97 -21.23 16.61
N ALA A 70 -11.00 -20.96 17.49
CA ALA A 70 -10.35 -21.97 18.32
C ALA A 70 -11.37 -22.70 19.22
N LEU A 71 -12.31 -21.96 19.82
CA LEU A 71 -13.40 -22.53 20.62
C LEU A 71 -14.36 -23.38 19.78
N ARG A 72 -14.74 -22.91 18.60
CA ARG A 72 -15.70 -23.62 17.72
C ARG A 72 -15.11 -24.90 17.13
N GLU A 73 -13.83 -24.89 16.78
CA GLU A 73 -13.15 -26.00 16.11
C GLU A 73 -12.44 -26.96 17.08
N GLN A 74 -12.48 -26.68 18.39
CA GLN A 74 -11.75 -27.44 19.43
C GLN A 74 -10.25 -27.56 19.12
N ARG A 75 -9.67 -26.54 18.51
CA ARG A 75 -8.24 -26.48 18.16
C ARG A 75 -7.49 -25.56 19.11
N SER A 76 -6.19 -25.78 19.23
CA SER A 76 -5.36 -24.87 20.03
C SER A 76 -5.32 -23.48 19.38
N LEU A 77 -5.42 -22.44 20.21
CA LEU A 77 -5.35 -21.04 19.75
C LEU A 77 -4.06 -20.77 18.95
N SER A 78 -2.97 -21.40 19.36
CA SER A 78 -1.67 -21.32 18.68
C SER A 78 -1.70 -21.84 17.25
N GLU A 79 -2.40 -22.95 16.98
CA GLU A 79 -2.52 -23.50 15.62
C GLU A 79 -3.35 -22.60 14.72
N VAL A 80 -4.48 -22.08 15.23
CA VAL A 80 -5.35 -21.17 14.47
C VAL A 80 -4.61 -19.87 14.11
N LEU A 81 -3.87 -19.29 15.06
CA LEU A 81 -3.05 -18.10 14.81
C LEU A 81 -1.90 -18.38 13.83
N HIS A 82 -1.29 -19.56 13.91
CA HIS A 82 -0.22 -19.96 12.99
C HIS A 82 -0.73 -20.07 11.54
N ASP A 83 -1.89 -20.70 11.36
CA ASP A 83 -2.55 -20.84 10.05
C ASP A 83 -2.98 -19.48 9.49
N GLN A 84 -3.55 -18.61 10.31
CA GLN A 84 -3.91 -17.25 9.93
C GLN A 84 -2.67 -16.48 9.45
N ARG A 85 -1.57 -16.52 10.22
CA ARG A 85 -0.32 -15.83 9.86
C ARG A 85 0.30 -16.37 8.57
N ALA A 86 0.25 -17.68 8.35
CA ALA A 86 0.71 -18.29 7.09
C ALA A 86 -0.10 -17.82 5.88
N ARG A 87 -1.42 -17.60 6.05
CA ARG A 87 -2.29 -17.05 4.99
C ARG A 87 -2.01 -15.58 4.68
N TYR A 88 -1.65 -14.76 5.68
CA TYR A 88 -1.39 -13.33 5.49
C TYR A 88 0.06 -12.96 5.15
N ALA A 89 1.04 -13.82 5.45
CA ALA A 89 2.44 -13.64 5.07
C ALA A 89 2.69 -13.19 3.60
N PRO A 90 2.02 -13.75 2.57
CA PRO A 90 2.20 -13.26 1.19
C PRO A 90 1.67 -11.83 0.97
N TRP A 91 0.67 -11.39 1.75
CA TRP A 91 0.08 -10.05 1.66
C TRP A 91 0.91 -8.97 2.36
N MET A 92 1.81 -9.34 3.29
CA MET A 92 2.80 -8.40 3.82
C MET A 92 3.69 -7.80 2.73
N ALA A 93 4.00 -8.56 1.67
CA ALA A 93 4.79 -8.06 0.55
C ALA A 93 4.06 -6.97 -0.24
N VAL A 94 2.73 -7.04 -0.32
CA VAL A 94 1.88 -6.01 -0.95
C VAL A 94 1.88 -4.75 -0.07
N THR A 95 1.64 -4.91 1.24
CA THR A 95 1.65 -3.83 2.23
C THR A 95 2.93 -3.00 2.16
N TRP A 96 4.09 -3.67 2.18
CA TRP A 96 5.39 -3.02 2.11
C TRP A 96 5.60 -2.24 0.81
N ARG A 97 5.24 -2.82 -0.35
CA ARG A 97 5.47 -2.20 -1.66
C ARG A 97 4.60 -0.98 -1.88
N PHE A 98 3.30 -1.10 -1.62
CA PHE A 98 2.35 -0.01 -1.78
C PHE A 98 2.54 1.06 -0.70
N GLY A 99 2.88 0.67 0.53
CA GLY A 99 3.19 1.61 1.61
C GLY A 99 4.40 2.49 1.29
N LEU A 100 5.48 1.90 0.77
CA LEU A 100 6.65 2.68 0.31
C LEU A 100 6.34 3.57 -0.88
N ALA A 101 5.62 3.06 -1.88
CA ALA A 101 5.20 3.86 -3.03
C ALA A 101 4.31 5.03 -2.60
N ALA A 102 3.39 4.81 -1.65
CA ALA A 102 2.55 5.86 -1.07
C ALA A 102 3.39 6.94 -0.38
N LEU A 103 4.34 6.55 0.47
CA LEU A 103 5.24 7.49 1.15
C LEU A 103 6.07 8.30 0.15
N LEU A 104 6.57 7.67 -0.91
CA LEU A 104 7.29 8.37 -1.98
C LEU A 104 6.38 9.36 -2.72
N CYS A 105 5.16 8.96 -3.07
CA CYS A 105 4.20 9.86 -3.72
C CYS A 105 3.86 11.07 -2.84
N LEU A 106 3.65 10.84 -1.53
CA LEU A 106 3.39 11.91 -0.57
C LEU A 106 4.60 12.83 -0.39
N ALA A 107 5.81 12.28 -0.29
CA ALA A 107 7.03 13.07 -0.16
C ALA A 107 7.31 13.92 -1.40
N ILE A 108 7.14 13.35 -2.59
CA ILE A 108 7.28 14.09 -3.86
C ILE A 108 6.17 15.14 -3.99
N GLY A 109 4.92 14.79 -3.69
CA GLY A 109 3.79 15.71 -3.70
C GLY A 109 4.03 16.90 -2.79
N LEU A 110 4.39 16.67 -1.52
CA LEU A 110 4.77 17.73 -0.59
C LEU A 110 5.91 18.60 -1.10
N GLY A 111 6.97 18.00 -1.66
CA GLY A 111 8.09 18.74 -2.23
C GLY A 111 7.67 19.66 -3.39
N LEU A 112 6.79 19.19 -4.27
CA LEU A 112 6.26 19.98 -5.39
C LEU A 112 5.25 21.03 -4.94
N GLY A 113 4.48 20.79 -3.88
CA GLY A 113 3.53 21.75 -3.34
C GLY A 113 4.18 22.91 -2.59
N LEU A 114 5.44 22.78 -2.19
CA LEU A 114 6.24 23.82 -1.54
C LEU A 114 7.03 24.71 -2.53
N MET A 115 7.05 24.37 -3.82
CA MET A 115 7.71 25.12 -4.90
C MET A 115 6.72 26.02 -5.64
#